data_AF-A0A401YYE6-F1
#
_entry.id   AF-A0A401YYE6-F1
#
_cell.length_a   1.000
_cell.length_b   1.000
_cell.length_c   1.000
_cell.angle_alpha   90.00
_cell.angle_beta   90.00
_cell.angle_gamma   90.00
#
_symmetry.space_group_name_H-M   'P 1'
#
loop_
_entity.id
_entity.type
_entity.pdbx_description
1 polymer ?
#
loop_
_entity_poly.entity_id
_entity_poly.type
_entity_poly.pdbx_seq_one_letter_code
_entity_poly.pdbx_strand_id
1 'polypeptide(L)'
;MARETTHDERLRDLEAEAFRTGRTLAEHSEQLKTISEQQQTAFRNVDSLADAIGAPGDRSITQRLDTIERVLFALARAQGINPDNLS
;
A
#
# COMPACT_ATOMS: atom_id res chain seq x y z
N MET A 1 57.61 15.16 -5.47
CA MET A 1 57.27 15.11 -6.90
C MET A 1 55.91 14.42 -7.00
N ALA A 2 54.87 15.15 -7.38
CA ALA A 2 53.54 14.56 -7.56
C ALA A 2 53.58 13.63 -8.77
N ARG A 3 53.21 12.35 -8.59
CA ARG A 3 53.04 11.42 -9.72
C ARG A 3 51.93 11.97 -10.61
N GLU A 4 52.31 12.42 -11.79
CA GLU A 4 51.36 12.75 -12.84
C GLU A 4 50.74 11.43 -13.32
N THR A 5 49.58 11.08 -12.78
CA THR A 5 48.79 9.93 -13.22
C THR A 5 48.47 10.10 -14.70
N THR A 6 48.83 9.11 -15.51
CA THR A 6 48.60 9.15 -16.95
C THR A 6 47.09 9.16 -17.22
N HIS A 7 46.68 9.75 -18.34
CA HIS A 7 45.27 9.83 -18.73
C HIS A 7 44.57 8.46 -18.70
N ASP A 8 45.28 7.40 -19.11
CA ASP A 8 44.81 6.02 -19.10
C ASP A 8 44.55 5.47 -17.70
N GLU A 9 45.30 5.89 -16.68
CA GLU A 9 45.11 5.44 -15.30
C GLU A 9 43.86 6.09 -14.71
N ARG A 10 43.65 7.39 -14.96
CA ARG A 10 42.42 8.09 -14.56
C ARG A 10 41.17 7.53 -15.24
N LEU A 11 41.29 7.12 -16.51
CA LEU A 11 40.18 6.51 -17.24
C LEU A 11 39.78 5.17 -16.61
N ARG A 12 40.75 4.30 -16.28
CA ARG A 12 40.47 3.02 -15.62
C ARG A 12 39.87 3.19 -14.23
N ASP A 13 40.35 4.15 -13.46
CA ASP A 13 39.80 4.44 -12.13
C ASP A 13 38.35 4.89 -12.22
N LEU A 14 38.03 5.75 -13.20
CA LEU A 14 36.68 6.22 -13.46
C LEU A 14 35.74 5.08 -13.91
N GLU A 15 36.21 4.19 -14.78
CA GLU A 15 35.45 3.00 -15.20
C GLU A 15 35.19 2.06 -14.02
N ALA A 16 36.19 1.84 -13.16
CA ALA A 16 36.06 1.01 -11.98
C ALA A 16 35.10 1.63 -10.94
N GLU A 17 35.07 2.95 -10.83
CA GLU A 17 34.12 3.67 -9.98
C GLU A 17 32.70 3.61 -10.56
N ALA A 18 32.52 3.85 -11.86
CA ALA A 18 31.23 3.74 -12.53
C ALA A 18 30.64 2.33 -12.39
N PHE A 19 31.46 1.29 -12.49
CA PHE A 19 31.03 -0.10 -12.25
C PHE A 19 30.58 -0.34 -10.81
N ARG A 20 31.31 0.19 -9.82
CA ARG A 20 30.93 0.10 -8.40
C ARG A 20 29.61 0.83 -8.14
N THR A 21 29.47 2.05 -8.62
CA THR A 21 28.24 2.84 -8.52
C THR A 21 27.06 2.14 -9.19
N GLY A 22 27.28 1.53 -10.36
CA GLY A 22 26.27 0.74 -11.05
C GLY A 22 25.76 -0.45 -10.24
N ARG A 23 26.64 -1.20 -9.56
CA ARG A 23 26.23 -2.27 -8.64
C ARG A 23 25.43 -1.75 -7.45
N THR A 24 25.90 -0.68 -6.80
CA THR A 24 25.19 -0.09 -5.67
C THR A 24 23.80 0.42 -6.08
N LEU A 25 23.65 0.99 -7.28
CA LEU A 25 22.35 1.40 -7.79
C LEU A 25 21.40 0.21 -8.00
N ALA A 26 21.91 -0.91 -8.52
CA ALA A 26 21.12 -2.13 -8.69
C ALA A 26 20.65 -2.69 -7.33
N GLU A 27 21.52 -2.72 -6.33
CA GLU A 27 21.19 -3.14 -4.95
C GLU A 27 20.11 -2.24 -4.35
N HIS A 28 20.23 -0.91 -4.47
CA HIS A 28 19.21 0.02 -4.00
C HIS A 28 17.88 -0.13 -4.75
N SER A 29 17.92 -0.41 -6.06
CA SER A 29 16.70 -0.67 -6.83
C SER A 29 15.95 -1.91 -6.35
N GLU A 30 16.68 -2.96 -5.96
CA GLU A 30 16.10 -4.19 -5.40
C GLU A 30 15.49 -3.93 -4.01
N GLN A 31 16.16 -3.13 -3.18
CA GLN A 31 15.63 -2.68 -1.89
C GLN A 31 14.34 -1.87 -2.05
N LEU A 32 14.29 -0.93 -2.98
CA LEU A 32 13.07 -0.15 -3.26
C LEU A 32 11.92 -1.02 -3.74
N LYS A 33 12.20 -2.03 -4.57
CA LYS A 33 11.20 -3.01 -4.98
C LYS A 33 10.64 -3.77 -3.78
N THR A 34 11.52 -4.25 -2.90
CA THR A 34 11.12 -4.94 -1.66
C THR A 34 10.25 -4.06 -0.78
N ILE A 35 10.62 -2.78 -0.60
CA ILE A 35 9.84 -1.81 0.17
C ILE A 35 8.46 -1.61 -0.46
N SER A 36 8.38 -1.50 -1.80
CA SER A 36 7.09 -1.37 -2.50
C SER A 36 6.18 -2.57 -2.27
N GLU A 37 6.72 -3.79 -2.30
CA GLU A 37 5.96 -5.03 -2.03
C GLU A 37 5.47 -5.09 -0.57
N GLN A 38 6.32 -4.68 0.37
CA GLN A 38 5.97 -4.58 1.79
C GLN A 38 4.87 -3.53 2.03
N GLN A 39 4.96 -2.35 1.39
CA GLN A 39 3.93 -1.31 1.48
C GLN A 39 2.60 -1.80 0.91
N GLN A 40 2.61 -2.46 -0.25
CA GLN A 40 1.39 -3.02 -0.83
C GLN A 40 0.74 -4.04 0.09
N THR A 41 1.54 -4.89 0.73
CA THR A 41 1.04 -5.88 1.71
C THR A 41 0.48 -5.19 2.95
N ALA A 42 1.15 -4.18 3.47
CA ALA A 42 0.69 -3.41 4.61
C ALA A 42 -0.66 -2.73 4.34
N PHE A 43 -0.83 -2.10 3.17
CA PHE A 43 -2.11 -1.49 2.80
C PHE A 43 -3.23 -2.52 2.68
N ARG A 44 -3.00 -3.68 2.06
CA ARG A 44 -4.00 -4.76 2.02
C ARG A 44 -4.39 -5.27 3.41
N ASN A 45 -3.43 -5.34 4.34
CA ASN A 45 -3.70 -5.73 5.72
C ASN A 45 -4.56 -4.68 6.44
N VAL A 46 -4.31 -3.39 6.20
CA VAL A 46 -5.13 -2.28 6.72
C VAL A 46 -6.56 -2.38 6.19
N ASP A 47 -6.74 -2.62 4.89
CA ASP A 47 -8.06 -2.80 4.28
C ASP A 47 -8.79 -4.03 4.88
N SER A 48 -8.08 -5.15 5.01
CA SER A 48 -8.63 -6.37 5.62
C SER A 48 -9.05 -6.16 7.08
N LEU A 49 -8.26 -5.39 7.85
CA LEU A 49 -8.60 -5.01 9.22
C LEU A 49 -9.85 -4.10 9.24
N ALA A 50 -9.90 -3.12 8.35
CA ALA A 50 -11.03 -2.21 8.21
C ALA A 50 -12.34 -2.98 7.91
N ASP A 51 -12.28 -3.98 7.03
CA ASP A 51 -13.40 -4.88 6.77
C ASP A 51 -13.79 -5.70 8.00
N ALA A 52 -12.81 -6.29 8.70
CA ALA A 52 -13.06 -7.13 9.88
C ALA A 52 -13.72 -6.35 11.05
N ILE A 53 -13.37 -5.08 11.24
CA ILE A 53 -13.98 -4.22 12.26
C ILE A 53 -15.25 -3.50 11.79
N GLY A 54 -15.70 -3.78 10.56
CA GLY A 54 -16.87 -3.12 9.99
C GLY A 54 -16.67 -1.61 9.80
N ALA A 55 -15.45 -1.16 9.50
CA ALA A 55 -15.16 0.22 9.11
C ALA A 55 -14.38 0.28 7.78
N PRO A 56 -14.86 -0.33 6.67
CA PRO A 56 -14.19 -0.20 5.37
C PRO A 56 -14.06 1.29 5.01
N GLY A 57 -12.84 1.70 4.63
CA GLY A 57 -12.49 3.10 4.37
C GLY A 57 -13.36 3.79 3.32
N ASP A 58 -13.98 3.01 2.43
CA ASP A 58 -14.81 3.48 1.31
C ASP A 58 -16.25 2.93 1.35
N ARG A 59 -16.89 2.78 2.52
CA ARG A 59 -18.35 2.57 2.48
C ARG A 59 -19.02 3.83 1.96
N SER A 60 -19.43 3.76 0.69
CA SER A 60 -20.31 4.75 0.08
C SER A 60 -21.52 5.00 0.98
N ILE A 61 -22.06 6.22 0.94
CA ILE A 61 -23.22 6.57 1.77
C ILE A 61 -24.38 5.58 1.55
N THR A 62 -24.54 5.06 0.34
CA THR A 62 -25.50 4.02 -0.01
C THR A 62 -25.30 2.72 0.77
N GLN A 63 -24.07 2.23 0.91
CA GLN A 63 -23.78 1.00 1.67
C GLN A 63 -23.99 1.19 3.18
N ARG A 64 -23.73 2.39 3.69
CA ARG A 64 -24.04 2.74 5.09
C ARG A 64 -25.55 2.77 5.32
N LEU A 65 -26.30 3.37 4.39
CA LEU A 65 -27.76 3.44 4.44
C LEU A 65 -28.40 2.04 4.31
N ASP A 66 -27.93 1.17 3.41
CA ASP A 66 -28.40 -0.22 3.29
C ASP A 66 -28.21 -1.00 4.60
N THR A 67 -27.05 -0.83 5.25
CA THR A 67 -26.79 -1.48 6.55
C THR A 67 -27.75 -0.97 7.62
N ILE A 68 -27.97 0.35 7.69
CA ILE A 68 -28.91 0.97 8.65
C ILE A 68 -30.33 0.48 8.39
N GLU A 69 -30.78 0.46 7.14
CA GLU A 69 -32.10 -0.04 6.75
C GLU A 69 -32.31 -1.49 7.20
N ARG A 70 -31.34 -2.37 6.95
CA ARG A 70 -31.42 -3.79 7.36
C ARG A 70 -31.48 -3.95 8.87
N VAL A 71 -30.72 -3.14 9.62
CA VAL A 71 -30.76 -3.12 11.10
C VAL A 71 -32.12 -2.63 11.60
N LEU A 72 -32.67 -1.57 11.00
CA LEU A 72 -33.99 -1.03 11.37
C LEU A 72 -35.12 -2.03 11.06
N PHE A 73 -35.06 -2.72 9.92
CA PHE A 73 -36.00 -3.79 9.58
C PHE A 73 -35.94 -4.95 10.57
N ALA A 74 -34.73 -5.39 10.95
CA ALA A 74 -34.55 -6.44 11.95
C ALA A 74 -35.10 -6.02 13.32
N LEU A 75 -34.86 -4.77 13.72
CA LEU A 75 -35.38 -4.20 14.96
C LEU A 75 -36.91 -4.11 14.96
N ALA A 76 -37.51 -3.64 13.87
CA ALA A 76 -38.97 -3.58 13.71
C ALA A 76 -39.60 -4.98 13.86
N ARG A 77 -39.02 -5.99 13.16
CA ARG A 77 -39.51 -7.37 13.29
C ARG A 77 -39.35 -7.93 14.70
N ALA A 78 -38.23 -7.63 15.39
CA ALA A 78 -38.04 -8.03 16.78
C ALA A 78 -39.07 -7.39 17.75
N GLN A 79 -39.62 -6.24 17.38
CA GLN A 79 -40.69 -5.55 18.11
C GLN A 79 -42.10 -5.96 17.67
N GLY A 80 -42.23 -6.96 16.77
CA GLY A 80 -43.52 -7.39 16.23
C GLY A 80 -44.16 -6.40 15.24
N ILE A 81 -43.40 -5.41 14.78
CA ILE A 81 -43.82 -4.47 13.75
C ILE A 81 -43.49 -5.10 12.40
N ASN A 82 -44.46 -5.14 11.48
CA ASN A 82 -44.17 -5.50 10.10
C ASN A 82 -43.60 -4.27 9.37
N PRO A 83 -42.30 -4.22 9.05
CA PRO A 83 -41.71 -3.07 8.35
C PRO A 83 -42.29 -2.89 6.94
N ASP A 84 -42.79 -3.97 6.33
CA ASP A 84 -43.40 -3.95 4.98
C ASP A 84 -44.77 -3.23 4.97
N ASN A 85 -45.34 -2.92 6.15
CA ASN A 85 -46.59 -2.17 6.31
C ASN A 85 -46.37 -0.67 6.58
N LEU A 86 -45.12 -0.20 6.63
CA LEU A 86 -44.75 1.19 6.95
C LEU A 86 -44.27 2.00 5.74
N SER A 87 -44.27 1.41 4.55
CA SER A 87 -44.03 2.11 3.27
C SER A 87 -45.26 2.88 2.80
#